data_AF-A0AAV7FZ61-F1
#
_entry.id   AF-A0AAV7FZ61-F1
#
_cell.length_a   1.000
_cell.length_b   1.000
_cell.length_c   1.000
_cell.angle_alpha   90.00
_cell.angle_beta   90.00
_cell.angle_gamma   90.00
#
_symmetry.space_group_name_H-M   'P 1'
#
loop_
_entity.id
_entity.type
_entity.pdbx_description
1 polymer ?
#
loop_
_entity_poly.entity_id
_entity_poly.type
_entity_poly.pdbx_seq_one_letter_code
_entity_poly.pdbx_strand_id
1 'polypeptide(L)' 'MVPYGPCCRGMVALNRTALTGPDRATVCGCLKGIAPRLPVINLTRAADLPRACGVSLNVIISPSEDCNR' A
#
# COMPACT_ATOMS: atom_id res chain seq x y z
N MET A 1 -16.53 8.94 -11.55
CA MET A 1 -15.60 8.07 -12.29
C MET A 1 -14.35 7.95 -11.43
N VAL A 2 -14.08 6.80 -10.81
CA VAL A 2 -12.85 6.64 -10.02
C VAL A 2 -11.79 6.10 -10.98
N PRO A 3 -10.84 6.92 -11.45
CA PRO A 3 -9.85 6.52 -12.46
C PRO A 3 -8.96 5.35 -12.01
N TYR A 4 -9.05 4.98 -10.73
CA TYR A 4 -8.27 3.94 -10.07
C TYR A 4 -9.06 2.65 -9.80
N GLY A 5 -10.18 2.37 -10.47
CA GLY A 5 -11.07 1.22 -10.18
C GLY A 5 -10.40 -0.09 -9.74
N PRO A 6 -9.47 -0.69 -10.53
CA PRO A 6 -8.75 -1.90 -10.11
C PRO A 6 -7.74 -1.64 -8.97
N CYS A 7 -7.05 -0.51 -8.98
CA CYS A 7 -6.13 -0.09 -7.92
C CYS A 7 -6.84 0.10 -6.57
N CYS A 8 -7.98 0.79 -6.53
CA CYS A 8 -8.76 0.98 -5.31
C CYS A 8 -9.33 -0.33 -4.77
N ARG A 9 -9.79 -1.24 -5.66
CA ARG A 9 -10.22 -2.58 -5.23
C ARG A 9 -9.07 -3.34 -4.57
N GLY A 10 -7.87 -3.26 -5.13
CA GLY A 10 -6.65 -3.80 -4.52
C GLY A 10 -6.38 -3.19 -3.15
N MET A 11 -6.44 -1.86 -3.01
CA MET A 11 -6.24 -1.16 -1.73
C MET A 11 -7.27 -1.55 -0.67
N VAL A 12 -8.55 -1.69 -1.04
CA VAL A 12 -9.60 -2.17 -0.12
C VAL A 12 -9.34 -3.60 0.33
N ALA A 13 -8.96 -4.49 -0.60
CA ALA A 13 -8.61 -5.87 -0.27
C ALA A 13 -7.39 -5.93 0.67
N LEU A 14 -6.34 -5.15 0.37
CA LEU A 14 -5.14 -5.05 1.18
C LEU A 14 -5.45 -4.55 2.60
N ASN A 15 -6.35 -3.56 2.73
CA ASN A 15 -6.77 -3.03 4.03
C ASN A 15 -7.56 -4.07 4.85
N ARG A 16 -8.33 -4.93 4.18
CA ARG A 16 -9.03 -6.05 4.84
C ARG A 16 -8.09 -7.17 5.28
N THR A 17 -6.93 -7.31 4.66
CA THR A 17 -5.91 -8.27 5.10
C THR A 17 -5.00 -7.69 6.16
N ALA A 18 -4.70 -6.39 6.13
CA ALA A 18 -3.77 -5.73 7.05
C ALA A 18 -4.41 -5.28 8.38
N LEU A 19 -5.27 -6.12 8.96
CA LEU A 19 -6.00 -5.80 10.19
C LEU A 19 -5.12 -5.92 11.44
N THR A 20 -4.23 -6.91 11.46
CA THR A 20 -3.37 -7.20 12.61
C THR A 20 -1.93 -6.70 12.39
N GLY A 21 -1.18 -6.44 13.47
CA GLY A 21 0.23 -6.05 13.40
C GLY A 21 1.10 -6.99 12.54
N PRO A 22 1.01 -8.32 12.70
CA PRO A 22 1.72 -9.29 11.85
C PRO A 22 1.37 -9.18 10.36
N ASP A 23 0.10 -8.95 10.03
CA ASP A 23 -0.34 -8.80 8.63
C ASP A 23 0.23 -7.52 8.03
N ARG A 24 0.23 -6.42 8.79
CA ARG A 24 0.81 -5.14 8.37
C ARG A 24 2.31 -5.27 8.07
N ALA A 25 3.03 -5.99 8.93
CA ALA A 25 4.46 -6.24 8.72
C ALA A 25 4.73 -7.05 7.46
N THR A 26 3.92 -8.09 7.23
CA THR A 26 4.00 -8.92 6.03
C THR A 26 3.73 -8.11 4.76
N VAL A 27 2.66 -7.31 4.76
CA VAL A 27 2.29 -6.45 3.63
C VAL A 27 3.36 -5.40 3.36
N CYS A 28 3.88 -4.76 4.40
CA CYS A 28 4.95 -3.77 4.26
C CYS A 28 6.24 -4.41 3.69
N GLY A 29 6.65 -5.58 4.19
CA GLY A 29 7.80 -6.30 3.66
C GLY A 29 7.64 -6.67 2.17
N CYS A 30 6.43 -7.10 1.78
CA CYS A 30 6.09 -7.37 0.39
C CYS A 30 6.24 -6.11 -0.49
N LEU A 31 5.68 -4.99 -0.05
CA LEU A 31 5.77 -3.72 -0.77
C LEU A 31 7.20 -3.21 -0.88
N LYS A 32 7.99 -3.34 0.20
CA LYS A 32 9.41 -2.95 0.23
C LYS A 32 10.26 -3.77 -0.75
N GLY A 33 9.98 -5.07 -0.88
CA GLY A 33 10.68 -5.94 -1.84
C GLY A 33 10.30 -5.67 -3.30
N ILE A 34 9.07 -5.20 -3.55
CA ILE A 34 8.56 -4.90 -4.90
C ILE A 34 8.95 -3.50 -5.36
N ALA A 35 9.00 -2.51 -4.46
CA ALA A 35 9.33 -1.12 -4.77
C ALA A 35 10.58 -0.94 -5.66
N PRO A 36 11.75 -1.56 -5.37
CA PRO A 36 12.93 -1.43 -6.23
C PRO A 36 12.77 -2.14 -7.59
N ARG A 37 11.81 -3.08 -7.72
CA ARG A 37 11.51 -3.78 -8.98
C ARG A 37 10.55 -2.99 -9.87
N LEU A 38 10.04 -1.85 -9.41
CA LEU A 38 9.12 -0.98 -10.15
C LEU A 38 9.77 0.38 -10.43
N PRO A 39 10.83 0.43 -11.26
CA PRO A 39 11.60 1.66 -11.51
C PRO A 39 10.79 2.77 -12.19
N VAL A 40 9.65 2.44 -12.80
CA VAL A 40 8.77 3.38 -13.50
C VAL A 40 7.66 3.92 -12.57
N ILE A 41 7.49 3.36 -11.38
CA ILE A 41 6.41 3.77 -10.47
C ILE A 41 6.87 4.89 -9.56
N ASN A 42 6.10 5.97 -9.55
CA ASN A 42 6.22 7.02 -8.56
C ASN A 42 5.63 6.55 -7.23
N LEU A 43 6.50 6.14 -6.30
CA LEU A 43 6.12 5.63 -4.99
C LEU A 43 5.34 6.65 -4.15
N THR A 44 5.61 7.95 -4.32
CA THR A 44 4.83 9.03 -3.69
C THR A 44 3.38 8.99 -4.16
N ARG A 45 3.13 8.83 -5.47
CA ARG A 45 1.77 8.65 -6.00
C ARG A 45 1.11 7.35 -5.54
N ALA A 46 1.89 6.29 -5.36
CA ALA A 46 1.38 5.03 -4.82
C ALA A 46 0.96 5.18 -3.35
N ALA A 47 1.71 5.97 -2.56
CA ALA A 47 1.37 6.30 -1.18
C ALA A 47 0.12 7.19 -1.06
N ASP A 48 -0.19 8.00 -2.08
CA ASP A 48 -1.41 8.81 -2.15
C ASP A 48 -2.65 8.05 -2.61
N LEU A 49 -2.47 6.88 -3.23
CA LEU A 49 -3.54 6.05 -3.76
C LEU A 49 -4.62 5.68 -2.71
N PRO A 50 -4.29 5.30 -1.46
CA PRO A 50 -5.30 5.03 -0.44
C PRO A 50 -6.20 6.24 -0.19
N ARG A 51 -5.61 7.44 -0.06
CA ARG A 51 -6.35 8.70 0.11
C ARG A 51 -7.22 9.00 -1.11
N ALA A 52 -6.68 8.83 -2.32
CA ALA A 52 -7.44 9.01 -3.56
C ALA A 52 -8.60 8.01 -3.71
N CYS A 53 -8.49 6.83 -3.10
CA CYS A 53 -9.53 5.81 -3.07
C CYS A 53 -10.51 5.96 -1.89
N GLY A 54 -10.30 6.93 -0.99
CA GLY A 54 -11.10 7.10 0.23
C GLY A 54 -10.91 5.96 1.26
N VAL A 55 -9.77 5.27 1.21
CA VAL A 55 -9.44 4.16 2.09
C VAL A 55 -8.35 4.59 3.08
N SER A 56 -8.66 4.53 4.37
CA SER A 56 -7.66 4.68 5.43
C SER A 56 -6.92 3.35 5.60
N LEU A 57 -5.76 3.25 4.94
CA LEU A 57 -4.85 2.11 5.10
C LEU A 57 -4.03 2.31 6.38
N ASN A 58 -4.06 1.31 7.27
CA ASN A 58 -3.25 1.29 8.48
C ASN A 58 -1.82 0.77 8.24
N VAL A 59 -1.34 0.84 6.99
CA VAL A 59 0.01 0.46 6.57
C VAL A 59 0.57 1.63 5.77
N ILE A 60 1.78 2.06 6.11
CA ILE A 60 2.46 3.11 5.36
C ILE A 60 3.13 2.45 4.15
N ILE A 61 2.64 2.77 2.95
CA ILE A 61 3.24 2.33 1.69
C ILE A 61 4.44 3.25 1.43
N SER A 62 5.58 2.91 2.02
CA SER A 62 6.81 3.65 1.76
C SER A 62 8.00 2.68 1.70
N PRO A 63 8.93 2.88 0.76
CA PRO A 63 10.12 2.04 0.64
C PRO A 63 11.08 2.15 1.84
N SER A 64 11.00 3.27 2.58
CA SER A 64 11.87 3.59 3.71
C SER A 64 11.22 3.39 5.08
N GLU A 65 9.94 2.99 5.12
CA GLU A 65 9.23 2.84 6.39
C GLU A 65 9.58 1.53 7.09
N ASP A 66 9.56 1.59 8.42
CA ASP A 66 9.80 0.44 9.27
C ASP A 66 8.55 -0.43 9.31
N CYS A 67 8.62 -1.57 8.61
CA CYS A 67 7.55 -2.56 8.54
C CYS A 67 7.26 -3.27 9.86
N ASN A 68 7.98 -2.97 10.95
CA ASN A 68 7.89 -3.70 12.21
C ASN A 68 7.20 -2.87 13.32
N ARG A 69 6.31 -1.95 12.93
CA ARG A 69 5.71 -0.95 13.83
C ARG A 69 4.18 -1.02 13.83
#